data_AF-A0A132MHU0-F1
#
_entry.id   AF-A0A132MHU0-F1
#
_cell.length_a   1.000
_cell.length_b   1.000
_cell.length_c   1.000
_cell.angle_alpha   90.00
_cell.angle_beta   90.00
_cell.angle_gamma   90.00
#
_symmetry.space_group_name_H-M   'P 1'
#
loop_
_entity.id
_entity.type
_entity.pdbx_description
1 polymer ?
#
loop_
_entity_poly.entity_id
_entity_poly.type
_entity_poly.pdbx_seq_one_letter_code
_entity_poly.pdbx_strand_id
1 'polypeptide(L)'
;MDMDPVATFSVGTPAPIDEDLAPVQERSDLDLLRQDLAQHRVPDITLPVPGRDGYACRYRVDITGAQINELRRRCKSRKHEDGVDGIKFAALLLAHAHTGLIRQGRELYGSDGEPLTFRHPELLELLGVASASEAVRRLYGLDGQVDAACRAVLREAGWGEDLAPVDPTAAG
;
A
#
# COMPACT_ATOMS: atom_id res chain seq x y z
N MET A 1 10.89 -49.82 60.57
CA MET A 1 10.79 -50.52 59.27
C MET A 1 9.30 -50.65 59.02
N ASP A 2 8.72 -49.61 58.42
CA ASP A 2 7.31 -49.54 58.06
C ASP A 2 7.26 -49.52 56.53
N MET A 3 6.47 -50.43 55.97
CA MET A 3 6.32 -50.64 54.54
C MET A 3 5.29 -49.67 53.97
N ASP A 4 5.68 -48.90 52.95
CA ASP A 4 4.74 -48.15 52.11
C ASP A 4 3.89 -49.09 51.24
N PRO A 5 2.60 -48.77 51.00
CA PRO A 5 1.70 -49.62 50.22
C PRO A 5 1.92 -49.45 48.70
N VAL A 6 1.97 -50.58 48.00
CA VAL A 6 2.07 -50.67 46.53
C VAL A 6 0.73 -50.24 45.92
N ALA A 7 0.74 -49.16 45.14
CA ALA A 7 -0.40 -48.71 44.35
C ALA A 7 -0.56 -49.57 43.08
N THR A 8 -1.70 -50.24 42.95
CA THR A 8 -2.09 -51.04 41.79
C THR A 8 -2.54 -50.13 40.65
N PHE A 9 -1.79 -50.08 39.55
CA PHE A 9 -2.23 -49.41 38.31
C PHE A 9 -3.14 -50.35 37.51
N SER A 10 -4.40 -49.97 37.37
CA SER A 10 -5.37 -50.61 36.48
C SER A 10 -5.17 -50.06 35.06
N VAL A 11 -4.75 -50.90 34.12
CA VAL A 11 -4.62 -50.54 32.70
C VAL A 11 -6.00 -50.66 32.07
N GLY A 12 -6.65 -49.52 31.81
CA GLY A 12 -7.90 -49.45 31.07
C GLY A 12 -7.69 -49.87 29.61
N THR A 13 -8.61 -50.70 29.10
CA THR A 13 -8.70 -51.13 27.71
C THR A 13 -8.72 -49.92 26.75
N PRO A 14 -7.86 -49.85 25.72
CA PRO A 14 -7.96 -48.80 24.72
C PRO A 14 -9.20 -49.03 23.85
N ALA A 15 -10.03 -47.99 23.70
CA ALA A 15 -11.14 -47.98 22.76
C ALA A 15 -10.63 -48.02 21.31
N PRO A 16 -11.34 -48.69 20.38
CA PRO A 16 -11.01 -48.62 18.96
C PRO A 16 -11.25 -47.18 18.47
N ILE A 17 -10.20 -46.56 17.96
CA ILE A 17 -10.27 -45.29 17.24
C ILE A 17 -10.77 -45.64 15.84
N ASP A 18 -12.05 -45.35 15.56
CA ASP A 18 -12.56 -45.28 14.20
C ASP A 18 -11.91 -44.06 13.53
N GLU A 19 -10.77 -44.29 12.87
CA GLU A 19 -10.16 -43.34 11.93
C GLU A 19 -10.96 -43.34 10.63
N ASP A 20 -12.18 -42.79 10.67
CA ASP A 20 -12.83 -42.29 9.46
C ASP A 20 -12.23 -40.92 9.12
N LEU A 21 -10.96 -40.94 8.72
CA LEU A 21 -10.25 -39.80 8.16
C LEU A 21 -10.87 -39.51 6.79
N ALA A 22 -11.83 -38.59 6.78
CA ALA A 22 -12.32 -38.00 5.54
C ALA A 22 -11.13 -37.59 4.66
N PRO A 23 -11.17 -37.87 3.33
CA PRO A 23 -10.05 -37.58 2.46
C PRO A 23 -9.74 -36.09 2.52
N VAL A 24 -8.51 -35.76 2.93
CA VAL A 24 -7.95 -34.42 2.78
C VAL A 24 -7.94 -34.15 1.28
N GLN A 25 -8.93 -33.40 0.78
CA GLN A 25 -8.91 -32.93 -0.59
C GLN A 25 -7.71 -31.99 -0.71
N GLU A 26 -6.61 -32.52 -1.25
CA GLU A 26 -5.47 -31.76 -1.72
C GLU A 26 -6.02 -30.66 -2.64
N ARG A 27 -5.95 -29.42 -2.17
CA ARG A 27 -6.42 -28.28 -2.96
C ARG A 27 -5.57 -28.23 -4.23
N SER A 28 -6.22 -28.11 -5.39
CA SER A 28 -5.49 -27.96 -6.64
C SER A 28 -4.62 -26.71 -6.59
N ASP A 29 -3.45 -26.73 -7.22
CA ASP A 29 -2.60 -25.55 -7.42
C ASP A 29 -3.37 -24.37 -8.03
N LEU A 30 -4.38 -24.64 -8.86
CA LEU A 30 -5.27 -23.60 -9.39
C LEU A 30 -6.18 -22.98 -8.32
N ASP A 31 -6.59 -23.74 -7.32
CA ASP A 31 -7.40 -23.23 -6.20
C ASP A 31 -6.53 -22.45 -5.20
N LEU A 32 -5.29 -22.90 -4.98
CA LEU A 32 -4.29 -22.14 -4.23
C LEU A 32 -4.00 -20.81 -4.92
N LEU A 33 -3.77 -20.80 -6.24
CA LEU A 33 -3.57 -19.58 -7.01
C LEU A 33 -4.80 -18.65 -6.97
N ARG A 34 -6.02 -19.19 -7.08
CA ARG A 34 -7.25 -18.38 -6.95
C ARG A 34 -7.35 -17.73 -5.57
N GLN A 35 -7.02 -18.47 -4.52
CA GLN A 35 -7.01 -17.95 -3.16
C GLN A 35 -5.98 -16.83 -2.99
N ASP A 36 -4.76 -17.05 -3.49
CA ASP A 36 -3.68 -16.05 -3.42
C ASP A 36 -4.03 -14.79 -4.20
N LEU A 37 -4.56 -14.91 -5.42
CA LEU A 37 -5.01 -13.77 -6.22
C LEU A 37 -6.16 -13.00 -5.57
N ALA A 38 -7.05 -13.69 -4.85
CA ALA A 38 -8.16 -13.04 -4.13
C ALA A 38 -7.67 -12.27 -2.88
N GLN A 39 -6.58 -12.72 -2.27
CA GLN A 39 -5.99 -12.13 -1.06
C GLN A 39 -4.93 -11.07 -1.37
N HIS A 40 -4.35 -11.09 -2.58
CA HIS A 40 -3.29 -10.18 -2.97
C HIS A 40 -3.80 -8.73 -3.03
N ARG A 41 -3.42 -7.94 -2.03
CA ARG A 41 -3.61 -6.50 -1.96
C ARG A 41 -2.24 -5.85 -1.97
N VAL A 42 -2.04 -4.90 -2.88
CA VAL A 42 -0.80 -4.11 -2.87
C VAL A 42 -0.89 -3.11 -1.71
N PRO A 43 0.04 -3.15 -0.74
CA PRO A 43 -0.02 -2.29 0.43
C PRO A 43 0.30 -0.83 0.06
N ASP A 44 -0.35 0.11 0.73
CA ASP A 44 0.00 1.53 0.63
C ASP A 44 1.44 1.79 1.10
N ILE A 45 2.08 2.81 0.54
CA ILE A 45 3.36 3.32 1.03
C ILE A 45 3.21 4.61 1.80
N THR A 46 4.14 4.85 2.72
CA THR A 46 4.25 6.10 3.46
C THR A 46 5.56 6.78 3.13
N LEU A 47 5.50 8.02 2.63
CA LEU A 47 6.67 8.81 2.28
C LEU A 47 6.77 10.03 3.20
N PRO A 48 7.95 10.32 3.78
CA PRO A 48 8.15 11.52 4.57
C PRO A 48 8.04 12.77 3.69
N VAL A 49 7.53 13.87 4.25
CA VAL A 49 7.48 15.16 3.55
C VAL A 49 8.80 15.90 3.79
N PRO A 50 9.66 16.07 2.78
CA PRO A 50 10.96 16.70 2.98
C PRO A 50 10.80 18.14 3.49
N GLY A 51 11.65 18.54 4.45
CA GLY A 51 11.57 19.86 5.08
C GLY A 51 10.43 20.04 6.09
N ARG A 52 9.66 18.99 6.41
CA ARG A 52 8.69 18.99 7.51
C ARG A 52 8.85 17.78 8.41
N ASP A 53 9.59 17.98 9.49
CA ASP A 53 9.84 16.92 10.46
C ASP A 53 8.55 16.38 11.07
N GLY A 54 8.46 15.05 11.09
CA GLY A 54 7.31 14.33 11.61
C GLY A 54 6.10 14.32 10.68
N TYR A 55 6.14 14.91 9.49
CA TYR A 55 5.06 14.79 8.50
C TYR A 55 5.36 13.72 7.46
N ALA A 56 4.34 12.93 7.12
CA ALA A 56 4.40 11.94 6.06
C ALA A 56 3.07 11.86 5.31
N CYS A 57 3.13 11.44 4.05
CA CYS A 57 1.96 11.21 3.20
C CYS A 57 1.85 9.72 2.90
N ARG A 58 0.64 9.19 3.04
CA ARG A 58 0.31 7.81 2.65
C ARG A 58 -0.27 7.80 1.24
N TYR A 59 0.20 6.86 0.44
CA TYR A 59 -0.17 6.72 -0.97
C TYR A 59 -0.55 5.29 -1.30
N ARG A 60 -1.65 5.15 -2.04
CA ARG A 60 -1.98 3.90 -2.73
C ARG A 60 -1.06 3.70 -3.93
N VAL A 61 -0.70 2.45 -4.18
CA VAL A 61 0.23 2.05 -5.26
C VAL A 61 -0.43 1.16 -6.31
N ASP A 62 -1.73 0.87 -6.16
CA ASP A 62 -2.58 0.22 -7.17
C ASP A 62 -2.98 1.21 -8.30
N ILE A 63 -1.98 1.83 -8.93
CA ILE A 63 -2.18 2.80 -10.02
C ILE A 63 -2.14 2.07 -11.35
N THR A 64 -3.24 2.15 -12.10
CA THR A 64 -3.40 1.51 -13.41
C THR A 64 -2.86 2.39 -14.55
N GLY A 65 -2.49 1.76 -15.67
CA GLY A 65 -2.05 2.49 -16.87
C GLY A 65 -3.14 3.40 -17.44
N ALA A 66 -4.42 3.03 -17.28
CA ALA A 66 -5.55 3.86 -17.68
C ALA A 66 -5.60 5.17 -16.87
N GLN A 67 -5.42 5.09 -15.55
CA GLN A 67 -5.34 6.26 -14.67
C GLN A 67 -4.14 7.14 -15.04
N ILE A 68 -2.96 6.57 -15.26
CA ILE A 68 -1.77 7.33 -15.68
C ILE A 68 -2.03 8.06 -16.99
N ASN A 69 -2.59 7.38 -18.00
CA ASN A 69 -2.87 7.98 -19.30
C ASN A 69 -3.91 9.11 -19.21
N GLU A 70 -4.92 8.96 -18.37
CA GLU A 70 -5.89 10.01 -18.10
C GLU A 70 -5.24 11.24 -17.45
N LEU A 71 -4.42 11.03 -16.41
CA LEU A 71 -3.70 12.11 -15.74
C LEU A 71 -2.75 12.82 -16.71
N ARG A 72 -2.01 12.09 -17.55
CA ARG A 72 -1.16 12.67 -18.61
C ARG A 72 -1.97 13.52 -19.58
N ARG A 73 -3.16 13.08 -19.99
CA ARG A 73 -4.06 13.84 -20.87
C ARG A 73 -4.45 15.19 -20.26
N ARG A 74 -4.72 15.23 -18.95
CA ARG A 74 -5.06 16.46 -18.19
C ARG A 74 -3.87 17.43 -18.05
N CYS A 75 -2.66 16.95 -18.31
CA CYS A 75 -1.41 17.71 -18.21
C CYS A 75 -0.85 18.14 -19.56
N LYS A 76 -1.57 17.89 -20.66
CA LYS A 76 -1.12 18.29 -22.00
C LYS A 76 -0.93 19.81 -22.09
N SER A 77 0.22 20.23 -22.60
CA SER A 77 0.60 21.63 -22.75
C SER A 77 1.47 21.81 -23.98
N ARG A 78 1.14 22.78 -24.83
CA ARG A 78 1.90 23.11 -26.05
C ARG A 78 3.27 23.74 -25.76
N LYS A 79 3.57 24.07 -24.50
CA LYS A 79 4.79 24.75 -24.08
C LYS A 79 5.94 23.80 -23.73
N HIS A 80 5.68 22.49 -23.65
CA HIS A 80 6.69 21.48 -23.30
C HIS A 80 7.01 20.62 -24.52
N GLU A 81 8.28 20.21 -24.65
CA GLU A 81 8.81 19.41 -25.76
C GLU A 81 8.06 18.08 -25.92
N ASP A 82 7.79 17.39 -24.81
CA ASP A 82 7.00 16.15 -24.78
C ASP A 82 5.48 16.38 -24.78
N GLY A 83 5.05 17.64 -24.89
CA GLY A 83 3.64 18.03 -24.88
C GLY A 83 2.92 17.82 -23.55
N VAL A 84 3.63 17.49 -22.47
CA VAL A 84 3.09 17.25 -21.12
C VAL A 84 3.90 18.02 -20.08
N ASP A 85 3.22 18.74 -19.18
CA ASP A 85 3.85 19.35 -18.01
C ASP A 85 4.13 18.28 -16.94
N GLY A 86 5.39 17.89 -16.81
CA GLY A 86 5.84 16.83 -15.90
C GLY A 86 5.59 17.14 -14.42
N ILE A 87 5.76 18.39 -14.00
CA ILE A 87 5.54 18.77 -12.59
C ILE A 87 4.04 18.82 -12.28
N LYS A 88 3.21 19.31 -13.22
CA LYS A 88 1.75 19.25 -13.08
C LYS A 88 1.27 17.80 -13.02
N PHE A 89 1.84 16.93 -13.86
CA PHE A 89 1.54 15.49 -13.82
C PHE A 89 1.92 14.88 -12.48
N ALA A 90 3.14 15.12 -11.99
CA ALA A 90 3.61 14.62 -10.70
C ALA A 90 2.69 15.07 -9.55
N ALA A 91 2.35 16.36 -9.50
CA ALA A 91 1.44 16.90 -8.49
C ALA A 91 0.04 16.27 -8.57
N LEU A 92 -0.50 16.07 -9.77
CA LEU A 92 -1.81 15.46 -9.96
C LEU A 92 -1.82 13.97 -9.61
N LEU A 93 -0.75 13.25 -9.90
CA LEU A 93 -0.60 11.83 -9.55
C LEU A 93 -0.54 11.66 -8.03
N LEU A 94 0.30 12.44 -7.35
CA LEU A 94 0.37 12.43 -5.89
C LEU A 94 -0.98 12.80 -5.26
N ALA A 95 -1.66 13.83 -5.79
CA ALA A 95 -3.00 14.19 -5.33
C ALA A 95 -4.06 13.12 -5.62
N HIS A 96 -3.85 12.24 -6.60
CA HIS A 96 -4.76 11.13 -6.91
C HIS A 96 -4.51 9.91 -6.03
N ALA A 97 -3.25 9.61 -5.78
CA ALA A 97 -2.82 8.44 -5.00
C ALA A 97 -2.83 8.69 -3.49
N HIS A 98 -2.99 9.92 -3.02
CA HIS A 98 -2.90 10.22 -1.60
C HIS A 98 -4.11 9.70 -0.81
N THR A 99 -3.86 8.83 0.17
CA THR A 99 -4.88 8.19 1.02
C THR A 99 -4.93 8.76 2.44
N GLY A 100 -3.92 9.52 2.88
CA GLY A 100 -3.95 10.15 4.20
C GLY A 100 -2.69 10.92 4.55
N LEU A 101 -2.84 11.92 5.41
CA LEU A 101 -1.75 12.74 5.95
C LEU A 101 -1.42 12.29 7.38
N ILE A 102 -0.15 12.07 7.66
CA ILE A 102 0.33 11.56 8.94
C ILE A 102 1.23 12.61 9.60
N ARG A 103 1.06 12.81 10.91
CA ARG A 103 1.91 13.65 11.75
C ARG A 103 2.35 12.89 12.99
N GLN A 104 3.65 12.74 13.19
CA GLN A 104 4.27 12.06 14.34
C GLN A 104 3.69 10.65 14.56
N GLY A 105 3.49 9.90 13.48
CA GLY A 105 2.92 8.55 13.50
C GLY A 105 1.40 8.49 13.68
N ARG A 106 0.72 9.63 13.82
CA ARG A 106 -0.75 9.71 13.91
C ARG A 106 -1.36 10.19 12.60
N GLU A 107 -2.37 9.48 12.13
CA GLU A 107 -3.17 9.89 10.98
C GLU A 107 -4.07 11.09 11.33
N LEU A 108 -4.10 12.07 10.42
CA LEU A 108 -4.91 13.27 10.55
C LEU A 108 -6.24 13.09 9.83
N TYR A 109 -7.31 13.49 10.49
CA TYR A 109 -8.69 13.40 9.99
C TYR A 109 -9.31 14.80 9.95
N GLY A 110 -10.20 15.01 8.99
CA GLY A 110 -11.04 16.20 8.91
C GLY A 110 -12.13 16.19 9.97
N SER A 111 -12.89 17.29 10.05
CA SER A 111 -14.06 17.38 10.95
C SER A 111 -15.21 16.44 10.56
N ASP A 112 -15.22 15.96 9.32
CA ASP A 112 -16.15 14.96 8.80
C ASP A 112 -15.77 13.52 9.19
N GLY A 113 -14.61 13.31 9.80
CA GLY A 113 -14.10 12.00 10.19
C GLY A 113 -13.39 11.24 9.08
N GLU A 114 -13.18 11.85 7.90
CA GLU A 114 -12.44 11.25 6.79
C GLU A 114 -10.93 11.59 6.89
N PRO A 115 -10.04 10.73 6.37
CA PRO A 115 -8.61 11.03 6.30
C PRO A 115 -8.34 12.34 5.55
N LEU A 116 -7.46 13.19 6.08
CA LEU A 116 -7.04 14.39 5.38
C LEU A 116 -6.22 14.01 4.14
N THR A 117 -6.80 14.25 2.97
CA THR A 117 -6.13 14.09 1.68
C THR A 117 -5.94 15.41 0.96
N PHE A 118 -5.09 15.46 -0.09
CA PHE A 118 -4.94 16.66 -0.93
C PHE A 118 -6.22 17.12 -1.61
N ARG A 119 -7.28 16.31 -1.62
CA ARG A 119 -8.60 16.67 -2.17
C ARG A 119 -9.59 17.08 -1.09
N HIS A 120 -9.21 16.95 0.19
CA HIS A 120 -10.07 17.26 1.32
C HIS A 120 -10.28 18.78 1.42
N PRO A 121 -11.53 19.29 1.49
CA PRO A 121 -11.82 20.72 1.50
C PRO A 121 -11.08 21.49 2.60
N GLU A 122 -11.06 20.96 3.82
CA GLU A 122 -10.36 21.60 4.94
C GLU A 122 -8.85 21.76 4.70
N LEU A 123 -8.21 20.79 4.03
CA LEU A 123 -6.78 20.90 3.72
C LEU A 123 -6.54 21.95 2.63
N LEU A 124 -7.42 22.01 1.63
CA LEU A 124 -7.36 23.04 0.57
C LEU A 124 -7.53 24.45 1.15
N GLU A 125 -8.51 24.62 2.04
CA GLU A 125 -8.77 25.88 2.75
C GLU A 125 -7.59 26.28 3.65
N LEU A 126 -7.07 25.34 4.45
CA LEU A 126 -5.91 25.55 5.31
C LEU A 126 -4.68 26.02 4.52
N LEU A 127 -4.47 25.47 3.33
CA LEU A 127 -3.36 25.81 2.46
C LEU A 127 -3.62 27.05 1.59
N GLY A 128 -4.85 27.56 1.55
CA GLY A 128 -5.27 28.71 0.75
C GLY A 128 -5.19 28.45 -0.76
N VAL A 129 -5.50 27.23 -1.20
CA VAL A 129 -5.38 26.80 -2.61
C VAL A 129 -6.69 26.25 -3.13
N ALA A 130 -6.93 26.40 -4.44
CA ALA A 130 -8.18 25.96 -5.07
C ALA A 130 -8.11 24.52 -5.61
N SER A 131 -6.90 23.97 -5.77
CA SER A 131 -6.70 22.67 -6.42
C SER A 131 -5.79 21.73 -5.65
N ALA A 132 -6.07 20.43 -5.75
CA ALA A 132 -5.27 19.39 -5.10
C ALA A 132 -3.81 19.36 -5.61
N SER A 133 -3.57 19.68 -6.88
CA SER A 133 -2.21 19.80 -7.41
C SER A 133 -1.44 20.97 -6.82
N GLU A 134 -2.10 22.10 -6.55
CA GLU A 134 -1.49 23.22 -5.83
C GLU A 134 -1.26 22.88 -4.37
N ALA A 135 -2.17 22.12 -3.73
CA ALA A 135 -1.99 21.64 -2.36
C ALA A 135 -0.73 20.78 -2.23
N VAL A 136 -0.47 19.89 -3.18
CA VAL A 136 0.77 19.10 -3.24
C VAL A 136 1.98 20.03 -3.35
N ARG A 137 1.99 20.97 -4.29
CA ARG A 137 3.10 21.92 -4.46
C ARG A 137 3.31 22.80 -3.23
N ARG A 138 2.22 23.23 -2.57
CA ARG A 138 2.26 24.05 -1.36
C ARG A 138 2.77 23.28 -0.15
N LEU A 139 2.40 22.00 -0.06
CA LEU A 139 2.99 21.09 0.90
C LEU A 139 4.48 20.93 0.57
N TYR A 140 4.88 20.21 -0.47
CA TYR A 140 6.31 19.95 -0.72
C TYR A 140 7.18 21.20 -0.87
N GLY A 141 6.65 22.31 -1.40
CA GLY A 141 7.34 23.59 -1.48
C GLY A 141 8.35 23.70 -2.63
N LEU A 142 8.92 22.58 -3.09
CA LEU A 142 9.86 22.52 -4.22
C LEU A 142 9.42 21.49 -5.25
N ASP A 143 9.45 21.87 -6.54
CA ASP A 143 9.04 21.00 -7.65
C ASP A 143 9.89 19.72 -7.73
N GLY A 144 11.19 19.79 -7.41
CA GLY A 144 12.06 18.61 -7.39
C GLY A 144 11.65 17.57 -6.33
N GLN A 145 11.08 18.01 -5.21
CA GLN A 145 10.57 17.08 -4.19
C GLN A 145 9.25 16.44 -4.62
N VAL A 146 8.39 17.20 -5.32
CA VAL A 146 7.17 16.69 -5.94
C VAL A 146 7.51 15.61 -6.97
N ASP A 147 8.50 15.86 -7.84
CA ASP A 147 8.96 14.88 -8.82
C ASP A 147 9.54 13.62 -8.16
N ALA A 148 10.40 13.80 -7.16
CA ALA A 148 11.01 12.68 -6.43
C ALA A 148 9.96 11.79 -5.73
N ALA A 149 8.98 12.40 -5.05
CA ALA A 149 7.89 11.66 -4.41
C ALA A 149 7.02 10.93 -5.45
N CYS A 150 6.71 11.56 -6.58
CA CYS A 150 5.97 10.94 -7.67
C CYS A 150 6.69 9.71 -8.22
N ARG A 151 8.01 9.82 -8.46
CA ARG A 151 8.84 8.69 -8.92
C ARG A 151 8.88 7.55 -7.90
N ALA A 152 8.93 7.86 -6.60
CA ALA A 152 8.89 6.85 -5.55
C ALA A 152 7.56 6.07 -5.56
N VAL A 153 6.42 6.78 -5.68
CA VAL A 153 5.10 6.15 -5.82
C VAL A 153 5.01 5.29 -7.08
N LEU A 154 5.48 5.80 -8.23
CA LEU A 154 5.45 5.05 -9.49
C LEU A 154 6.33 3.80 -9.45
N ARG A 155 7.51 3.89 -8.84
CA ARG A 155 8.42 2.75 -8.68
C ARG A 155 7.76 1.63 -7.88
N GLU A 156 7.16 1.97 -6.74
CA GLU A 156 6.47 0.98 -5.92
C GLU A 156 5.23 0.41 -6.62
N ALA A 157 4.54 1.23 -7.41
CA ALA A 157 3.41 0.80 -8.23
C ALA A 157 3.83 -0.10 -9.43
N GLY A 158 5.11 -0.47 -9.56
CA GLY A 158 5.61 -1.32 -10.63
C GLY A 158 5.80 -0.62 -11.97
N TRP A 159 5.77 0.72 -12.00
CA TRP A 159 6.04 1.54 -13.18
C TRP A 159 7.51 2.01 -13.26
N GLY A 160 8.41 1.39 -12.49
CA GLY A 160 9.86 1.61 -12.54
C GLY A 160 10.56 0.80 -13.63
N GLU A 161 11.85 1.08 -13.86
CA GLU A 161 12.64 0.49 -14.96
C GLU A 161 13.36 -0.83 -14.61
N ASP A 162 13.32 -1.29 -13.36
CA ASP A 162 14.14 -2.41 -12.89
C ASP A 162 13.31 -3.60 -12.41
N LEU A 163 13.04 -4.57 -13.30
CA LEU A 163 12.71 -5.94 -12.88
C LEU A 163 13.93 -6.82 -13.13
N ALA A 164 14.63 -7.18 -12.07
CA ALA A 164 15.66 -8.20 -12.14
C ALA A 164 14.99 -9.57 -12.34
N PRO A 165 15.46 -10.40 -13.29
CA PRO A 165 14.94 -11.75 -13.45
C PRO A 165 15.22 -12.55 -12.17
N VAL A 166 14.16 -13.13 -11.59
CA VAL A 166 14.25 -14.03 -10.44
C VAL A 166 14.21 -15.46 -10.95
N ASP A 167 15.17 -16.29 -10.52
CA ASP A 167 15.13 -17.73 -10.72
C ASP A 167 14.25 -18.36 -9.62
N PRO A 168 13.06 -18.91 -9.95
CA PRO A 168 12.15 -19.48 -8.96
C PRO A 168 12.67 -20.78 -8.33
N THR A 169 13.81 -21.32 -8.78
CA THR A 169 14.45 -22.51 -8.23
C THR A 169 15.64 -22.21 -7.31
N ALA A 170 16.03 -20.94 -7.18
CA ALA A 170 17.20 -20.51 -6.41
C ALA A 170 16.99 -20.36 -4.89
N ALA A 171 15.80 -20.68 -4.36
CA ALA A 171 15.53 -20.67 -2.92
C ALA A 171 14.79 -21.95 -2.47
N GLY A 172 15.53 -22.83 -1.80
CA GLY A 172 15.09 -23.93 -0.97
C GLY A 172 16.09 -24.10 0.17
#